data_AF-A0A8S1UVH4-F1
#
_entry.id   AF-A0A8S1UVH4-F1
#
_cell.length_a   1.000
_cell.length_b   1.000
_cell.length_c   1.000
_cell.angle_alpha   90.00
_cell.angle_beta   90.00
_cell.angle_gamma   90.00
#
_symmetry.space_group_name_H-M   'P 1'
#
loop_
_entity.id
_entity.type
_entity.pdbx_description
1 polymer ?
#
loop_
_entity_poly.entity_id
_entity_poly.type
_entity_poly.pdbx_seq_one_letter_code
_entity_poly.pdbx_strand_id
1 'polypeptide(L)'
;MIGGGSYDEGNQGLKIDQWIDIGHIFQSAQVTYSGEYKQGNKIGRWDSWWKSKYKQNLKIGGGYYDKGGQSDKIGLWVDVSDEFFEESQVIFNGEYKNGKKIGRWGIWLRIQDRLGGNIGRKQIDVFYEWRQLTYNGDYNNGKKVGFWDTRYRKGFCNSFKSVGGGLYDEAGHGLKYGYWIDTIDYFGYNYGEPLITLNGQYYYGTKVGIWNTWYKQDEQNEKISEGCYDKGMKIGQWIEICDEFRKCQQITLNGEYNNGKKVGVWMEMQRDKDKTEEGFKTVKEIQYDK
;
A
#
# COMPACT_ATOMS: atom_id res chain seq x y z
N MET A 1 1.23 -14.89 25.17
CA MET A 1 -0.12 -14.51 25.57
C MET A 1 -1.00 -15.58 24.98
N ILE A 2 -1.74 -16.30 25.82
CA ILE A 2 -2.68 -17.31 25.37
C ILE A 2 -4.02 -16.58 25.30
N GLY A 3 -4.71 -16.66 24.16
CA GLY A 3 -6.05 -16.06 24.04
C GLY A 3 -7.04 -16.78 24.95
N GLY A 4 -8.14 -16.12 25.29
CA GLY A 4 -9.16 -16.70 26.16
C GLY A 4 -10.08 -15.65 26.80
N GLY A 5 -11.09 -16.17 27.50
CA GLY A 5 -12.09 -15.43 28.25
C GLY A 5 -13.08 -16.39 28.89
N SER A 6 -14.25 -15.89 29.29
CA SER A 6 -15.31 -16.69 29.92
C SER A 6 -16.33 -17.19 28.89
N TYR A 7 -16.92 -18.34 29.19
CA TYR A 7 -18.06 -18.89 28.45
C TYR A 7 -19.30 -18.92 29.33
N ASP A 8 -20.48 -18.84 28.73
CA ASP A 8 -21.72 -19.04 29.48
C ASP A 8 -21.84 -20.49 29.99
N GLU A 9 -22.35 -20.65 31.22
CA GLU A 9 -22.61 -21.97 31.80
C GLU A 9 -23.87 -22.62 31.22
N GLY A 10 -24.64 -21.89 30.40
CA GLY A 10 -25.96 -22.24 29.87
C GLY A 10 -25.99 -23.24 28.71
N ASN A 11 -25.06 -24.19 28.64
CA ASN A 11 -24.92 -25.24 27.60
C ASN A 11 -24.63 -24.79 26.17
N GLN A 12 -24.53 -23.49 25.86
CA GLN A 12 -24.22 -23.05 24.50
C GLN A 12 -22.73 -22.77 24.28
N GLY A 13 -21.94 -22.60 25.34
CA GLY A 13 -20.50 -22.35 25.23
C GLY A 13 -20.23 -21.05 24.49
N LEU A 14 -21.10 -20.05 24.67
CA LEU A 14 -20.97 -18.75 24.03
C LEU A 14 -19.99 -17.88 24.81
N LYS A 15 -19.15 -17.15 24.07
CA LYS A 15 -18.23 -16.17 24.66
C LYS A 15 -19.02 -15.07 25.38
N ILE A 16 -18.61 -14.75 26.59
CA ILE A 16 -19.15 -13.66 27.41
C ILE A 16 -18.02 -12.87 28.08
N ASP A 17 -18.33 -11.63 28.46
CA ASP A 17 -17.44 -10.70 29.17
C ASP A 17 -16.15 -10.41 28.40
N GLN A 18 -15.06 -10.15 29.13
CA GLN A 18 -13.77 -9.78 28.54
C GLN A 18 -13.09 -10.96 27.88
N TRP A 19 -12.55 -10.72 26.69
CA TRP A 19 -11.88 -11.72 25.87
C TRP A 19 -10.62 -11.18 25.22
N ILE A 20 -9.74 -12.12 24.91
CA ILE A 20 -8.60 -11.92 24.02
C ILE A 20 -8.70 -12.93 22.88
N ASP A 21 -9.05 -12.45 21.69
CA ASP A 21 -8.99 -13.22 20.47
C ASP A 21 -7.57 -13.19 19.90
N ILE A 22 -7.08 -14.35 19.47
CA ILE A 22 -5.83 -14.44 18.71
C ILE A 22 -6.16 -14.20 17.24
N GLY A 23 -5.51 -13.21 16.63
CA GLY A 23 -5.57 -12.96 15.20
C GLY A 23 -4.54 -13.79 14.44
N HIS A 24 -3.86 -13.17 13.49
CA HIS A 24 -2.77 -13.83 12.77
C HIS A 24 -1.55 -14.04 13.67
N ILE A 25 -1.01 -15.26 13.61
CA ILE A 25 0.25 -15.66 14.23
C ILE A 25 1.28 -15.84 13.12
N PHE A 26 2.34 -15.04 13.17
CA PHE A 26 3.52 -15.17 12.34
C PHE A 26 4.67 -15.72 13.18
N GLN A 27 5.71 -16.27 12.54
CA GLN A 27 6.84 -16.89 13.25
C GLN A 27 7.50 -15.95 14.29
N SER A 28 7.50 -14.63 14.07
CA SER A 28 8.11 -13.64 14.95
C SER A 28 7.12 -12.61 15.55
N ALA A 29 5.84 -12.65 15.17
CA ALA A 29 4.85 -11.64 15.54
C ALA A 29 3.46 -12.23 15.77
N GLN A 30 2.70 -11.63 16.68
CA GLN A 30 1.32 -12.00 16.98
C GLN A 30 0.46 -10.75 17.06
N VAL A 31 -0.71 -10.78 16.42
CA VAL A 31 -1.77 -9.79 16.64
C VAL A 31 -2.84 -10.42 17.52
N THR A 32 -3.26 -9.69 18.56
CA THR A 32 -4.40 -10.07 19.40
C THR A 32 -5.42 -8.95 19.45
N TYR A 33 -6.68 -9.31 19.67
CA TYR A 33 -7.79 -8.37 19.80
C TYR A 33 -8.41 -8.57 21.18
N SER A 34 -8.63 -7.49 21.92
CA SER A 34 -9.23 -7.57 23.23
C SER A 34 -10.44 -6.65 23.36
N GLY A 35 -11.51 -7.17 23.95
CA GLY A 35 -12.75 -6.44 24.18
C GLY A 35 -13.81 -7.34 24.80
N GLU A 36 -15.05 -6.91 24.73
CA GLU A 36 -16.17 -7.57 25.38
C GLU A 36 -17.01 -8.40 24.38
N TYR A 37 -17.41 -9.59 24.80
CA TYR A 37 -18.45 -10.38 24.17
C TYR A 37 -19.75 -10.38 24.98
N LYS A 38 -20.89 -10.43 24.28
CA LYS A 38 -22.20 -10.70 24.86
C LYS A 38 -22.94 -11.70 23.98
N GLN A 39 -23.25 -12.86 24.55
CA GLN A 39 -23.92 -13.97 23.84
C GLN A 39 -23.21 -14.34 22.53
N GLY A 40 -21.88 -14.47 22.58
CA GLY A 40 -21.07 -14.82 21.41
C GLY A 40 -20.79 -13.68 20.42
N ASN A 41 -21.36 -12.49 20.63
CA ASN A 41 -21.16 -11.33 19.75
C ASN A 41 -20.22 -10.29 20.36
N LYS A 42 -19.36 -9.67 19.53
CA LYS A 42 -18.48 -8.59 19.95
C LYS A 42 -19.29 -7.32 20.19
N ILE A 43 -19.07 -6.68 21.33
CA ILE A 43 -19.74 -5.42 21.68
C ILE A 43 -18.74 -4.39 22.22
N GLY A 44 -19.11 -3.12 22.13
CA GLY A 44 -18.38 -2.05 22.81
C GLY A 44 -16.96 -1.86 22.29
N ARG A 45 -16.04 -1.43 23.16
CA ARG A 45 -14.67 -1.08 22.79
C ARG A 45 -13.85 -2.35 22.54
N TRP A 46 -13.12 -2.37 21.43
CA TRP A 46 -12.15 -3.39 21.09
C TRP A 46 -10.81 -2.75 20.73
N ASP A 47 -9.73 -3.33 21.25
CA ASP A 47 -8.37 -2.87 21.02
C ASP A 47 -7.54 -3.96 20.31
N SER A 48 -6.71 -3.54 19.37
CA SER A 48 -5.79 -4.42 18.65
C SER A 48 -4.38 -4.24 19.19
N TRP A 49 -3.73 -5.34 19.54
CA TRP A 49 -2.41 -5.39 20.14
C TRP A 49 -1.47 -6.19 19.25
N TRP A 50 -0.24 -5.73 19.11
CA TRP A 50 0.82 -6.43 18.41
C TRP A 50 1.97 -6.74 19.35
N LYS A 51 2.47 -7.97 19.26
CA LYS A 51 3.62 -8.43 20.00
C LYS A 51 4.64 -9.02 19.03
N SER A 52 5.87 -8.51 19.04
CA SER A 52 7.02 -9.13 18.35
C SER A 52 7.90 -9.87 19.37
N LYS A 53 8.73 -10.80 18.92
CA LYS A 53 9.76 -11.47 19.73
C LYS A 53 10.63 -10.48 20.53
N TYR A 54 10.83 -9.29 20.00
CA TYR A 54 11.74 -8.29 20.57
C TYR A 54 11.06 -7.09 21.24
N LYS A 55 9.72 -7.00 21.17
CA LYS A 55 8.96 -5.84 21.67
C LYS A 55 7.82 -6.26 22.58
N GLN A 56 7.51 -5.40 23.56
CA GLN A 56 6.33 -5.58 24.40
C GLN A 56 5.04 -5.36 23.58
N ASN A 57 3.90 -5.71 24.17
CA ASN A 57 2.60 -5.55 23.51
C ASN A 57 2.36 -4.07 23.20
N LEU A 58 2.28 -3.73 21.91
CA LEU A 58 1.99 -2.40 21.43
C LEU A 58 0.53 -2.35 20.99
N LYS A 59 -0.24 -1.37 21.48
CA LYS A 59 -1.58 -1.10 20.95
C LYS A 59 -1.43 -0.47 19.56
N ILE A 60 -1.93 -1.15 18.54
CA ILE A 60 -1.79 -0.74 17.13
C ILE A 60 -3.11 -0.39 16.47
N GLY A 61 -4.24 -0.63 17.15
CA GLY A 61 -5.54 -0.26 16.60
C GLY A 61 -6.71 -0.56 17.52
N GLY A 62 -7.89 -0.67 16.93
CA GLY A 62 -9.15 -0.88 17.63
C GLY A 62 -10.25 0.11 17.24
N GLY A 63 -11.43 -0.09 17.80
CA GLY A 63 -12.63 0.72 17.57
C GLY A 63 -13.80 0.24 18.41
N TYR A 64 -15.02 0.48 17.94
CA TYR A 64 -16.24 0.08 18.64
C TYR A 64 -17.11 -0.84 17.79
N TYR A 65 -17.64 -1.88 18.42
CA TYR A 65 -18.73 -2.68 17.89
C TYR A 65 -20.07 -2.18 18.43
N ASP A 66 -21.14 -2.39 17.67
CA ASP A 66 -22.51 -2.13 18.10
C ASP A 66 -22.82 -2.88 19.41
N LYS A 67 -23.84 -2.40 20.16
CA LYS A 67 -24.36 -3.09 21.34
C LYS A 67 -25.60 -3.94 21.03
N GLY A 68 -26.08 -3.92 19.79
CA GLY A 68 -27.25 -4.65 19.31
C GLY A 68 -26.97 -6.14 19.09
N GLY A 69 -25.71 -6.56 19.18
CA GLY A 69 -25.31 -7.96 19.14
C GLY A 69 -25.09 -8.50 17.72
N GLN A 70 -24.88 -7.65 16.72
CA GLN A 70 -24.54 -8.11 15.36
C GLN A 70 -23.02 -8.15 15.12
N SER A 71 -22.22 -7.67 16.08
CA SER A 71 -20.78 -7.49 15.91
C SER A 71 -20.44 -6.58 14.73
N ASP A 72 -21.30 -5.59 14.43
CA ASP A 72 -21.01 -4.59 13.42
C ASP A 72 -20.06 -3.53 13.98
N LYS A 73 -18.99 -3.27 13.23
CA LYS A 73 -18.12 -2.12 13.50
C LYS A 73 -18.90 -0.82 13.32
N ILE A 74 -18.71 0.12 14.25
CA ILE A 74 -19.29 1.46 14.24
C ILE A 74 -18.27 2.53 14.66
N GLY A 75 -18.44 3.75 14.16
CA GLY A 75 -17.62 4.90 14.51
C GLY A 75 -16.17 4.78 14.04
N LEU A 76 -15.25 5.44 14.73
CA LEU A 76 -13.84 5.46 14.34
C LEU A 76 -13.12 4.14 14.65
N TRP A 77 -12.36 3.68 13.67
CA TRP A 77 -11.57 2.46 13.74
C TRP A 77 -10.15 2.68 13.24
N VAL A 78 -9.24 1.90 13.81
CA VAL A 78 -7.90 1.65 13.30
C VAL A 78 -7.78 0.14 13.10
N ASP A 79 -7.88 -0.30 11.85
CA ASP A 79 -7.81 -1.70 11.43
C ASP A 79 -6.41 -2.07 10.99
N VAL A 80 -6.03 -3.33 11.21
CA VAL A 80 -4.80 -3.92 10.69
C VAL A 80 -5.13 -4.76 9.47
N SER A 81 -4.23 -4.80 8.48
CA SER A 81 -4.35 -5.70 7.33
C SER A 81 -4.22 -7.16 7.74
N ASP A 82 -4.85 -8.06 6.99
CA ASP A 82 -4.63 -9.51 7.15
C ASP A 82 -3.18 -9.89 6.80
N GLU A 83 -2.52 -9.08 5.96
CA GLU A 83 -1.10 -9.16 5.62
C GLU A 83 -0.20 -8.38 6.60
N PHE A 84 -0.69 -8.06 7.81
CA PHE A 84 0.11 -7.35 8.80
C PHE A 84 1.16 -8.29 9.41
N PHE A 85 2.44 -8.10 9.10
CA PHE A 85 3.56 -8.81 9.74
C PHE A 85 4.68 -7.84 10.12
N GLU A 86 5.79 -8.37 10.65
CA GLU A 86 6.87 -7.53 11.19
C GLU A 86 7.43 -6.52 10.16
N GLU A 87 7.50 -6.90 8.88
CA GLU A 87 8.11 -6.08 7.82
C GLU A 87 7.10 -5.35 6.94
N SER A 88 5.82 -5.72 7.01
CA SER A 88 4.72 -5.04 6.32
C SER A 88 3.61 -4.74 7.30
N GLN A 89 3.53 -3.49 7.73
CA GLN A 89 2.55 -3.02 8.70
C GLN A 89 1.58 -2.09 7.98
N VAL A 90 0.50 -2.67 7.44
CA VAL A 90 -0.59 -1.92 6.80
C VAL A 90 -1.71 -1.69 7.80
N ILE A 91 -2.03 -0.42 8.06
CA ILE A 91 -3.08 0.02 8.98
C ILE A 91 -4.10 0.89 8.22
N PHE A 92 -5.38 0.70 8.47
CA PHE A 92 -6.46 1.51 7.93
C PHE A 92 -7.09 2.33 9.05
N ASN A 93 -7.30 3.63 8.88
CA ASN A 93 -8.01 4.45 9.85
C ASN A 93 -9.18 5.19 9.21
N GLY A 94 -10.36 5.14 9.83
CA GLY A 94 -11.54 5.81 9.30
C GLY A 94 -12.80 5.40 10.05
N GLU A 95 -13.96 5.69 9.46
CA GLU A 95 -15.26 5.46 10.10
C GLU A 95 -16.00 4.24 9.53
N TYR A 96 -16.56 3.43 10.42
CA TYR A 96 -17.49 2.37 10.08
C TYR A 96 -18.94 2.74 10.42
N LYS A 97 -19.87 2.25 9.61
CA LYS A 97 -21.30 2.25 9.90
C LYS A 97 -21.90 0.91 9.48
N ASN A 98 -22.50 0.20 10.44
CA ASN A 98 -23.11 -1.13 10.25
C ASN A 98 -22.13 -2.10 9.54
N GLY A 99 -20.91 -2.20 10.07
CA GLY A 99 -19.89 -3.10 9.55
C GLY A 99 -19.23 -2.65 8.24
N LYS A 100 -19.65 -1.53 7.63
CA LYS A 100 -19.09 -1.03 6.36
C LYS A 100 -18.27 0.24 6.55
N LYS A 101 -17.14 0.33 5.84
CA LYS A 101 -16.32 1.54 5.76
C LYS A 101 -17.10 2.66 5.08
N ILE A 102 -17.12 3.84 5.70
CA ILE A 102 -17.77 5.05 5.19
C ILE A 102 -16.84 6.27 5.33
N GLY A 103 -17.09 7.30 4.53
CA GLY A 103 -16.40 8.58 4.61
C GLY A 103 -14.90 8.46 4.33
N ARG A 104 -14.11 9.39 4.86
CA ARG A 104 -12.67 9.44 4.59
C ARG A 104 -11.91 8.40 5.39
N TRP A 105 -11.07 7.64 4.70
CA TRP A 105 -10.15 6.68 5.27
C TRP A 105 -8.72 7.02 4.91
N GLY A 106 -7.79 6.83 5.84
CA GLY A 106 -6.38 6.75 5.57
C GLY A 106 -5.92 5.29 5.58
N ILE A 107 -5.00 4.96 4.69
CA ILE A 107 -4.25 3.71 4.70
C ILE A 107 -2.81 4.10 5.02
N TRP A 108 -2.17 3.43 5.96
CA TRP A 108 -0.83 3.71 6.41
C TRP A 108 0.00 2.46 6.16
N LEU A 109 0.94 2.55 5.23
CA LEU A 109 1.90 1.49 4.98
C LEU A 109 3.22 1.85 5.67
N ARG A 110 3.69 0.92 6.50
CA ARG A 110 5.00 0.96 7.12
C ARG A 110 5.81 -0.26 6.69
N ILE A 111 7.00 0.00 6.15
CA ILE A 111 7.94 -1.02 5.67
C ILE A 111 9.20 -0.90 6.52
N GLN A 112 9.54 -1.96 7.24
CA GLN A 112 10.73 -1.97 8.09
C GLN A 112 11.97 -2.36 7.26
N ASP A 113 12.94 -1.46 7.17
CA ASP A 113 14.23 -1.77 6.54
C ASP A 113 15.02 -2.77 7.41
N ARG A 114 15.33 -3.97 6.88
CA ARG A 114 16.29 -4.92 7.49
C ARG A 114 17.74 -4.45 7.38
N LEU A 115 18.04 -3.18 7.68
CA LEU A 115 19.44 -2.73 7.74
C LEU A 115 20.08 -3.31 9.01
N GLY A 116 20.77 -4.45 8.82
CA GLY A 116 21.47 -5.24 9.84
C GLY A 116 22.68 -4.54 10.47
N GLY A 117 22.48 -3.40 11.12
CA GLY A 117 23.48 -2.73 11.93
C GLY A 117 23.08 -2.70 13.41
N ASN A 118 23.91 -3.28 14.28
CA ASN A 118 23.84 -3.16 15.74
C ASN A 118 24.04 -1.69 16.20
N ILE A 119 23.10 -0.80 15.88
CA ILE A 119 23.11 0.57 16.41
C ILE A 119 22.31 0.56 17.71
N GLY A 120 22.99 0.96 18.80
CA GLY A 120 22.54 0.85 20.18
C GLY A 120 21.09 1.23 20.42
N ARG A 121 20.34 0.30 21.03
CA ARG A 121 18.91 0.42 21.36
C ARG A 121 18.69 1.51 22.40
N LYS A 122 18.38 2.73 21.96
CA LYS A 122 17.65 3.70 22.77
C LYS A 122 16.16 3.51 22.48
N GLN A 123 15.42 3.16 23.52
CA GLN A 123 13.98 2.94 23.53
C GLN A 123 13.27 4.26 23.24
N ILE A 124 12.73 4.41 22.04
CA ILE A 124 11.76 5.45 21.69
C ILE A 124 10.65 4.77 20.88
N ASP A 125 9.48 4.71 21.49
CA ASP A 125 8.22 4.29 20.87
C ASP A 125 7.78 5.27 19.76
N VAL A 126 6.86 4.76 18.94
CA VAL A 126 5.94 5.50 18.05
C VAL A 126 6.47 5.87 16.65
N PHE A 127 6.30 4.96 15.68
CA PHE A 127 6.19 5.24 14.22
C PHE A 127 7.31 6.07 13.53
N TYR A 128 8.52 6.12 14.07
CA TYR A 128 9.67 6.74 13.39
C TYR A 128 10.34 5.75 12.43
N GLU A 129 9.80 5.61 11.23
CA GLU A 129 10.49 4.94 10.12
C GLU A 129 10.64 5.87 8.93
N TRP A 130 11.72 5.64 8.17
CA TRP A 130 12.24 6.55 7.15
C TRP A 130 11.31 6.78 5.97
N ARG A 131 10.19 6.04 5.85
CA ARG A 131 9.25 6.12 4.73
C ARG A 131 7.85 5.77 5.20
N GLN A 132 6.88 6.59 4.82
CA GLN A 132 5.47 6.30 5.01
C GLN A 132 4.73 6.63 3.72
N LEU A 133 3.91 5.70 3.28
CA LEU A 133 2.98 5.90 2.18
C LEU A 133 1.57 5.89 2.77
N THR A 134 0.80 6.93 2.45
CA THR A 134 -0.60 7.00 2.82
C THR A 134 -1.48 7.12 1.60
N TYR A 135 -2.63 6.44 1.65
CA TYR A 135 -3.68 6.58 0.66
C TYR A 135 -4.90 7.12 1.37
N ASN A 136 -5.41 8.29 0.97
CA ASN A 136 -6.62 8.83 1.57
C ASN A 136 -7.69 9.09 0.53
N GLY A 137 -8.93 8.84 0.91
CA GLY A 137 -10.08 9.08 0.07
C GLY A 137 -11.32 8.53 0.72
N ASP A 138 -12.42 8.59 0.00
CA ASP A 138 -13.72 8.26 0.56
C ASP A 138 -14.13 6.82 0.25
N TYR A 139 -14.88 6.24 1.18
CA TYR A 139 -15.60 4.99 1.01
C TYR A 139 -17.11 5.22 1.03
N ASN A 140 -17.81 4.50 0.17
CA ASN A 140 -19.26 4.33 0.20
C ASN A 140 -19.57 2.82 0.27
N ASN A 141 -20.23 2.38 1.34
CA ASN A 141 -20.59 0.98 1.55
C ASN A 141 -19.42 -0.01 1.41
N GLY A 142 -18.24 0.34 1.96
CA GLY A 142 -17.05 -0.51 1.88
C GLY A 142 -16.30 -0.47 0.55
N LYS A 143 -16.72 0.36 -0.41
CA LYS A 143 -16.08 0.53 -1.71
C LYS A 143 -15.48 1.93 -1.84
N LYS A 144 -14.29 2.03 -2.44
CA LYS A 144 -13.62 3.31 -2.68
C LYS A 144 -14.42 4.15 -3.69
N VAL A 145 -14.59 5.44 -3.42
CA VAL A 145 -15.29 6.38 -4.29
C VAL A 145 -14.57 7.72 -4.32
N GLY A 146 -14.87 8.52 -5.35
CA GLY A 146 -14.39 9.89 -5.45
C GLY A 146 -12.87 9.98 -5.58
N PHE A 147 -12.32 11.12 -5.17
CA PHE A 147 -10.89 11.36 -5.30
C PHE A 147 -10.09 10.68 -4.19
N TRP A 148 -9.01 10.02 -4.60
CA TRP A 148 -8.05 9.36 -3.73
C TRP A 148 -6.67 9.94 -3.93
N ASP A 149 -6.01 10.33 -2.85
CA ASP A 149 -4.66 10.87 -2.86
C ASP A 149 -3.64 9.88 -2.29
N THR A 150 -2.52 9.72 -2.99
CA THR A 150 -1.36 8.99 -2.48
C THR A 150 -0.36 10.02 -1.97
N ARG A 151 -0.02 9.95 -0.69
CA ARG A 151 0.96 10.84 -0.07
C ARG A 151 2.14 10.09 0.50
N TYR A 152 3.31 10.63 0.31
CA TYR A 152 4.56 10.07 0.78
C TYR A 152 5.26 11.00 1.76
N ARG A 153 5.91 10.44 2.76
CA ARG A 153 6.76 11.15 3.73
C ARG A 153 8.05 10.39 3.92
N LYS A 154 9.17 11.12 3.96
CA LYS A 154 10.52 10.58 4.13
C LYS A 154 11.13 11.03 5.47
N GLY A 155 11.79 10.12 6.17
CA GLY A 155 12.56 10.39 7.38
C GLY A 155 11.74 10.99 8.51
N PHE A 156 12.36 11.90 9.25
CA PHE A 156 11.74 12.68 10.32
C PHE A 156 10.97 13.92 9.80
N CYS A 157 10.71 14.02 8.49
CA CYS A 157 9.89 15.12 7.99
C CYS A 157 8.47 14.98 8.55
N ASN A 158 7.92 16.07 9.09
CA ASN A 158 6.56 16.08 9.65
C ASN A 158 5.48 16.25 8.57
N SER A 159 5.84 16.52 7.32
CA SER A 159 4.90 16.77 6.22
C SER A 159 4.86 15.65 5.20
N PHE A 160 3.64 15.30 4.79
CA PHE A 160 3.37 14.43 3.65
C PHE A 160 3.33 15.24 2.35
N LYS A 161 3.92 14.71 1.28
CA LYS A 161 3.83 15.26 -0.08
C LYS A 161 2.92 14.40 -0.94
N SER A 162 2.02 15.00 -1.71
CA SER A 162 1.22 14.25 -2.70
C SER A 162 2.14 13.72 -3.80
N VAL A 163 2.02 12.43 -4.08
CA VAL A 163 2.85 11.70 -5.05
C VAL A 163 2.04 10.94 -6.08
N GLY A 164 0.74 10.76 -5.84
CA GLY A 164 -0.14 10.08 -6.78
C GLY A 164 -1.60 10.24 -6.38
N GLY A 165 -2.46 9.48 -7.04
CA GLY A 165 -3.90 9.50 -6.82
C GLY A 165 -4.71 9.59 -8.10
N GLY A 166 -6.03 9.62 -7.95
CA GLY A 166 -6.99 9.71 -9.04
C GLY A 166 -8.42 9.48 -8.55
N LEU A 167 -9.35 9.28 -9.49
CA LEU A 167 -10.76 9.11 -9.18
C LEU A 167 -11.15 7.62 -9.15
N TYR A 168 -11.95 7.23 -8.17
CA TYR A 168 -12.75 6.01 -8.23
C TYR A 168 -14.16 6.35 -8.70
N ASP A 169 -14.84 5.38 -9.30
CA ASP A 169 -16.21 5.54 -9.78
C ASP A 169 -17.17 5.93 -8.64
N GLU A 170 -18.05 6.90 -8.89
CA GLU A 170 -19.02 7.38 -7.90
C GLU A 170 -20.16 6.38 -7.67
N ALA A 171 -20.38 5.47 -8.61
CA ALA A 171 -21.38 4.41 -8.51
C ALA A 171 -21.04 3.36 -7.43
N GLY A 172 -19.85 3.44 -6.85
CA GLY A 172 -19.46 2.63 -5.69
C GLY A 172 -19.03 1.21 -6.05
N HIS A 173 -18.58 0.96 -7.28
CA HIS A 173 -18.00 -0.34 -7.63
C HIS A 173 -16.59 -0.50 -7.07
N GLY A 174 -15.90 0.60 -6.75
CA GLY A 174 -14.54 0.60 -6.24
C GLY A 174 -13.50 0.48 -7.35
N LEU A 175 -13.84 0.92 -8.56
CA LEU A 175 -13.01 0.85 -9.75
C LEU A 175 -12.39 2.21 -10.06
N LYS A 176 -11.10 2.21 -10.39
CA LYS A 176 -10.41 3.43 -10.85
C LYS A 176 -11.04 3.94 -12.14
N TYR A 177 -11.19 5.25 -12.26
CA TYR A 177 -11.77 5.94 -13.40
C TYR A 177 -11.04 7.26 -13.68
N GLY A 178 -10.95 7.66 -14.94
CA GLY A 178 -10.34 8.92 -15.35
C GLY A 178 -8.83 8.95 -15.16
N TYR A 179 -8.29 10.15 -14.96
CA TYR A 179 -6.85 10.35 -14.84
C TYR A 179 -6.31 9.84 -13.51
N TRP A 180 -5.18 9.13 -13.56
CA TRP A 180 -4.47 8.58 -12.42
C TRP A 180 -2.97 8.82 -12.51
N ILE A 181 -2.38 8.98 -11.34
CA ILE A 181 -0.94 8.95 -11.09
C ILE A 181 -0.70 7.77 -10.16
N ASP A 182 -0.28 6.63 -10.72
CA ASP A 182 0.14 5.46 -9.95
C ASP A 182 1.60 5.62 -9.52
N THR A 183 1.92 5.19 -8.29
CA THR A 183 3.31 5.08 -7.82
C THR A 183 3.81 3.66 -8.04
N ILE A 184 5.08 3.48 -8.42
CA ILE A 184 5.69 2.14 -8.47
C ILE A 184 6.31 1.85 -7.10
N ASP A 185 5.79 0.83 -6.40
CA ASP A 185 6.05 0.59 -4.97
C ASP A 185 7.46 0.06 -4.64
N TYR A 186 8.28 -0.28 -5.65
CA TYR A 186 9.52 -1.07 -5.45
C TYR A 186 10.84 -0.30 -5.47
N PHE A 187 10.85 1.01 -5.68
CA PHE A 187 12.10 1.75 -5.84
C PHE A 187 12.39 2.63 -4.62
N GLY A 188 13.23 2.14 -3.70
CA GLY A 188 13.47 2.89 -2.48
C GLY A 188 14.29 2.25 -1.37
N TYR A 189 15.33 1.47 -1.62
CA TYR A 189 16.14 0.98 -0.50
C TYR A 189 17.20 1.99 -0.02
N ASN A 190 17.58 3.00 -0.82
CA ASN A 190 18.62 3.97 -0.44
C ASN A 190 18.14 5.41 -0.22
N TYR A 191 18.91 6.15 0.58
CA TYR A 191 18.57 7.48 1.08
C TYR A 191 18.38 8.52 -0.04
N GLY A 192 17.12 8.81 -0.41
CA GLY A 192 16.78 9.82 -1.43
C GLY A 192 16.54 9.25 -2.81
N GLU A 193 15.99 8.04 -2.87
CA GLU A 193 15.62 7.45 -4.14
C GLU A 193 14.53 8.28 -4.85
N PRO A 194 14.63 8.36 -6.18
CA PRO A 194 13.65 8.98 -7.04
C PRO A 194 12.29 8.28 -6.94
N LEU A 195 11.22 9.06 -7.10
CA LEU A 195 9.87 8.51 -7.21
C LEU A 195 9.57 8.29 -8.69
N ILE A 196 9.16 7.07 -9.03
CA ILE A 196 8.62 6.78 -10.37
C ILE A 196 7.10 6.78 -10.30
N THR A 197 6.48 7.58 -11.17
CA THR A 197 5.02 7.61 -11.33
C THR A 197 4.60 7.24 -12.74
N LEU A 198 3.46 6.57 -12.84
CA LEU A 198 2.80 6.22 -14.09
C LEU A 198 1.53 7.07 -14.20
N ASN A 199 1.44 7.87 -15.24
CA ASN A 199 0.39 8.87 -15.42
C ASN A 199 -0.44 8.51 -16.64
N GLY A 200 -1.74 8.25 -16.47
CA GLY A 200 -2.61 7.92 -17.59
C GLY A 200 -4.07 7.80 -17.19
N GLN A 201 -4.86 7.17 -18.06
CA GLN A 201 -6.31 7.03 -17.86
C GLN A 201 -6.69 5.61 -17.45
N TYR A 202 -7.65 5.52 -16.55
CA TYR A 202 -8.40 4.31 -16.25
C TYR A 202 -9.83 4.43 -16.77
N TYR A 203 -10.36 3.30 -17.24
CA TYR A 203 -11.77 3.12 -17.54
C TYR A 203 -12.24 1.86 -16.81
N TYR A 204 -13.07 2.03 -15.77
CA TYR A 204 -13.60 0.96 -14.92
C TYR A 204 -12.54 -0.04 -14.42
N GLY A 205 -11.44 0.48 -13.87
CA GLY A 205 -10.35 -0.33 -13.31
C GLY A 205 -9.34 -0.82 -14.34
N THR A 206 -9.59 -0.59 -15.63
CA THR A 206 -8.70 -0.98 -16.73
C THR A 206 -7.87 0.20 -17.24
N LYS A 207 -6.56 0.05 -17.38
CA LYS A 207 -5.70 1.09 -18.00
C LYS A 207 -6.03 1.24 -19.48
N VAL A 208 -6.17 2.48 -19.94
CA VAL A 208 -6.50 2.80 -21.33
C VAL A 208 -5.68 4.01 -21.82
N GLY A 209 -5.47 4.08 -23.13
CA GLY A 209 -4.82 5.21 -23.79
C GLY A 209 -3.35 5.34 -23.43
N ILE A 210 -2.84 6.57 -23.57
CA ILE A 210 -1.42 6.87 -23.36
C ILE A 210 -1.12 6.94 -21.85
N TRP A 211 -0.04 6.27 -21.46
CA TRP A 211 0.53 6.26 -20.13
C TRP A 211 1.97 6.75 -20.19
N ASN A 212 2.28 7.76 -19.38
CA ASN A 212 3.58 8.36 -19.28
C ASN A 212 4.27 7.93 -17.99
N THR A 213 5.52 7.51 -18.09
CA THR A 213 6.33 7.24 -16.90
C THR A 213 7.22 8.42 -16.59
N TRP A 214 7.14 8.90 -15.35
CA TRP A 214 7.87 10.04 -14.86
C TRP A 214 8.85 9.62 -13.78
N TYR A 215 10.07 10.10 -13.90
CA TYR A 215 11.12 9.99 -12.92
C TYR A 215 11.23 11.31 -12.17
N LYS A 216 10.95 11.29 -10.88
CA LYS A 216 11.04 12.47 -10.03
C LYS A 216 12.22 12.35 -9.08
N GLN A 217 13.17 13.27 -9.22
CA GLN A 217 14.30 13.41 -8.32
C GLN A 217 14.37 14.85 -7.82
N ASP A 218 14.28 15.01 -6.51
CA ASP A 218 14.25 16.32 -5.85
C ASP A 218 13.10 17.19 -6.44
N GLU A 219 13.44 18.30 -7.09
CA GLU A 219 12.49 19.21 -7.75
C GLU A 219 12.34 18.93 -9.26
N GLN A 220 13.19 18.08 -9.83
CA GLN A 220 13.17 17.76 -11.25
C GLN A 220 12.21 16.60 -11.53
N ASN A 221 11.46 16.73 -12.62
CA ASN A 221 10.54 15.71 -13.10
C ASN A 221 10.84 15.45 -14.58
N GLU A 222 11.31 14.24 -14.89
CA GLU A 222 11.70 13.84 -16.24
C GLU A 222 10.74 12.78 -16.74
N LYS A 223 10.13 13.00 -17.91
CA LYS A 223 9.40 11.93 -18.60
C LYS A 223 10.43 10.97 -19.20
N ILE A 224 10.43 9.75 -18.71
CA ILE A 224 11.41 8.73 -19.12
C ILE A 224 10.80 7.67 -20.05
N SER A 225 9.47 7.60 -20.13
CA SER A 225 8.80 6.60 -20.94
C SER A 225 7.38 7.02 -21.32
N GLU A 226 6.92 6.48 -22.44
CA GLU A 226 5.53 6.52 -22.90
C GLU A 226 5.15 5.13 -23.39
N GLY A 227 3.87 4.77 -23.23
CA GLY A 227 3.28 3.59 -23.83
C GLY A 227 1.77 3.71 -23.90
N CYS A 228 1.13 2.87 -24.72
CA CYS A 228 -0.33 2.87 -24.87
C CYS A 228 -0.95 1.57 -24.37
N TYR A 229 -2.09 1.69 -23.68
CA TYR A 229 -2.93 0.56 -23.31
C TYR A 229 -4.21 0.55 -24.13
N ASP A 230 -4.57 -0.63 -24.64
CA ASP A 230 -5.92 -0.93 -25.12
C ASP A 230 -6.52 -2.06 -24.28
N LYS A 231 -7.66 -1.77 -23.64
CA LYS A 231 -8.36 -2.69 -22.72
C LYS A 231 -7.43 -3.36 -21.70
N GLY A 232 -6.49 -2.59 -21.15
CA GLY A 232 -5.54 -3.05 -20.13
C GLY A 232 -4.35 -3.82 -20.67
N MET A 233 -4.29 -4.08 -21.98
CA MET A 233 -3.14 -4.68 -22.64
C MET A 233 -2.22 -3.60 -23.18
N LYS A 234 -0.90 -3.76 -22.94
CA LYS A 234 0.10 -2.91 -23.59
C LYS A 234 0.06 -3.12 -25.11
N ILE A 235 0.09 -2.03 -25.86
CA ILE A 235 0.14 -2.04 -27.32
C ILE A 235 1.12 -0.99 -27.84
N GLY A 236 1.67 -1.22 -29.04
CA GLY A 236 2.54 -0.28 -29.74
C GLY A 236 3.93 -0.16 -29.11
N GLN A 237 4.58 0.98 -29.33
CA GLN A 237 5.92 1.24 -28.81
C GLN A 237 5.88 1.52 -27.30
N TRP A 238 6.84 0.96 -26.58
CA TRP A 238 6.99 1.08 -25.14
C TRP A 238 8.45 1.29 -24.77
N ILE A 239 8.64 2.09 -23.72
CA ILE A 239 9.90 2.18 -22.98
C ILE A 239 9.62 1.62 -21.60
N GLU A 240 10.21 0.50 -21.23
CA GLU A 240 10.09 -0.09 -19.90
C GLU A 240 11.26 0.29 -19.02
N ILE A 241 11.01 0.38 -17.72
CA ILE A 241 12.06 0.57 -16.72
C ILE A 241 12.53 -0.80 -16.28
N CYS A 242 13.84 -1.01 -16.27
CA CYS A 242 14.43 -2.26 -15.81
C CYS A 242 14.40 -2.36 -14.27
N ASP A 243 14.43 -3.57 -13.72
CA ASP A 243 14.47 -3.78 -12.27
C ASP A 243 15.78 -3.24 -11.66
N GLU A 244 16.87 -3.21 -12.42
CA GLU A 244 18.13 -2.58 -12.03
C GLU A 244 18.15 -1.05 -12.19
N PHE A 245 17.02 -0.42 -12.55
CA PHE A 245 16.95 1.04 -12.67
C PHE A 245 17.20 1.70 -11.31
N ARG A 246 18.39 2.27 -11.17
CA ARG A 246 18.89 2.90 -9.94
C ARG A 246 19.27 4.34 -10.22
N LYS A 247 19.49 5.10 -9.13
CA LYS A 247 20.00 6.47 -9.22
C LYS A 247 21.28 6.57 -10.06
N CYS A 248 22.20 5.63 -9.97
CA CYS A 248 23.48 5.67 -10.70
C CYS A 248 23.46 4.94 -12.06
N GLN A 249 22.41 4.19 -12.38
CA GLN A 249 22.32 3.41 -13.60
C GLN A 249 20.88 3.34 -14.06
N GLN A 250 20.56 4.06 -15.12
CA GLN A 250 19.21 4.10 -15.67
C GLN A 250 19.16 3.17 -16.88
N ILE A 251 18.53 2.01 -16.69
CA ILE A 251 18.34 1.01 -17.75
C ILE A 251 16.88 0.99 -18.18
N THR A 252 16.63 1.18 -19.46
CA THR A 252 15.31 1.06 -20.06
C THR A 252 15.30 0.03 -21.18
N LEU A 253 14.14 -0.53 -21.47
CA LEU A 253 13.95 -1.46 -22.59
C LEU A 253 12.96 -0.84 -23.57
N ASN A 254 13.39 -0.63 -24.81
CA ASN A 254 12.58 -0.01 -25.85
C ASN A 254 12.13 -1.08 -26.85
N GLY A 255 10.84 -1.20 -27.11
CA GLY A 255 10.36 -2.11 -28.14
C GLY A 255 8.85 -2.09 -28.27
N GLU A 256 8.31 -3.07 -29.00
CA GLU A 256 6.90 -3.12 -29.34
C GLU A 256 6.14 -4.17 -28.54
N TYR A 257 4.94 -3.80 -28.11
CA TYR A 257 3.94 -4.70 -27.57
C TYR A 257 2.81 -4.94 -28.58
N ASN A 258 2.40 -6.20 -28.70
CA ASN A 258 1.18 -6.60 -29.40
C ASN A 258 0.30 -7.41 -28.43
N ASN A 259 -0.87 -6.86 -28.08
CA ASN A 259 -1.83 -7.48 -27.15
C ASN A 259 -1.18 -7.95 -25.83
N GLY A 260 -0.36 -7.10 -25.23
CA GLY A 260 0.31 -7.38 -23.96
C GLY A 260 1.53 -8.29 -24.05
N LYS A 261 1.94 -8.74 -25.25
CA LYS A 261 3.17 -9.50 -25.46
C LYS A 261 4.25 -8.66 -26.13
N LYS A 262 5.50 -8.79 -25.67
CA LYS A 262 6.67 -8.23 -26.36
C LYS A 262 6.84 -8.93 -27.69
N VAL A 263 6.99 -8.16 -28.77
CA VAL A 263 7.23 -8.68 -30.11
C VAL A 263 8.40 -7.95 -30.77
N GLY A 264 9.01 -8.59 -31.76
CA GLY A 264 10.07 -7.96 -32.56
C GLY A 264 11.35 -7.72 -31.77
N VAL A 265 12.03 -6.62 -32.10
CA VAL A 265 13.34 -6.27 -31.54
C VAL A 265 13.14 -5.33 -30.35
N TRP A 266 13.80 -5.66 -29.24
CA TRP A 266 13.84 -4.85 -28.03
C TRP A 266 15.27 -4.40 -27.74
N MET A 267 15.43 -3.10 -27.51
CA MET A 267 16.72 -2.45 -27.28
C MET A 267 16.87 -2.13 -25.80
N GLU A 268 17.90 -2.69 -25.17
CA GLU A 268 18.33 -2.27 -23.84
C GLU A 268 19.14 -0.98 -23.98
N MET A 269 18.68 0.05 -23.27
CA MET A 269 19.18 1.39 -23.34
C MET A 269 19.71 1.77 -21.95
N GLN A 270 20.97 2.16 -21.87
CA GLN A 270 21.61 2.59 -20.62
C GLN A 270 21.99 4.06 -20.68
N ARG A 271 21.79 4.77 -19.58
CA ARG A 271 22.31 6.13 -19.35
C ARG A 271 23.01 6.21 -18.00
N ASP A 272 24.19 6.82 -18.00
CA ASP A 272 24.86 7.24 -16.77
C ASP A 272 24.19 8.52 -16.29
N LYS A 273 23.78 8.54 -15.01
CA LYS A 273 23.08 9.69 -14.44
C LYS A 273 23.96 10.95 -14.47
N ASP A 274 25.26 10.82 -14.26
CA ASP A 274 26.13 12.01 -14.19
C ASP A 274 26.37 12.62 -15.59
N LYS A 275 25.86 11.97 -16.64
CA LYS A 275 26.00 12.34 -18.05
C LYS A 275 24.64 12.41 -18.75
N THR A 276 23.66 13.08 -18.12
CA THR A 276 22.31 13.24 -18.71
C THR A 276 22.34 13.81 -20.14
N GLU A 277 23.32 14.66 -20.45
CA GLU A 277 23.54 15.25 -21.78
C GLU A 277 23.90 14.22 -22.86
N GLU A 278 24.48 13.06 -22.49
CA GLU A 278 24.87 12.02 -23.45
C GLU A 278 23.68 11.16 -23.93
N GLY A 279 22.50 11.34 -23.32
CA GLY A 279 21.30 10.56 -23.65
C GLY A 279 21.43 9.06 -23.32
N PHE A 280 20.44 8.28 -23.76
CA PHE A 280 20.44 6.83 -23.64
C PHE A 280 21.23 6.19 -24.78
N LYS A 281 22.09 5.23 -24.47
CA LYS A 281 22.85 4.45 -25.46
C LYS A 281 22.38 3.01 -25.49
N THR A 282 22.25 2.44 -26.68
CA THR A 282 21.97 1.01 -26.83
C THR A 282 23.15 0.19 -26.32
N VAL A 283 22.88 -0.77 -25.44
CA VAL A 283 23.88 -1.70 -24.92
C VAL A 283 23.61 -3.15 -25.33
N LYS A 284 22.36 -3.49 -25.64
CA LYS A 284 21.98 -4.86 -26.00
C LYS A 284 20.73 -4.87 -26.87
N GLU A 285 20.65 -5.85 -27.76
CA GLU A 285 19.48 -6.16 -28.58
C GLU A 285 18.90 -7.52 -28.16
N ILE A 286 17.57 -7.61 -28.09
CA ILE A 286 16.83 -8.81 -27.69
C ILE A 286 15.74 -9.08 -28.72
N GLN A 287 15.76 -10.27 -29.33
CA GLN A 287 14.75 -10.69 -30.29
C GLN A 287 13.64 -11.47 -29.60
N TYR A 288 12.39 -11.06 -29.83
CA TYR A 288 11.18 -11.78 -29.47
C TYR A 288 10.47 -12.31 -30.71
N ASP A 289 9.67 -13.37 -30.50
CA ASP A 289 8.79 -13.91 -31.54
C ASP A 289 7.75 -12.87 -31.97
N LYS A 290 7.28 -12.99 -33.21
CA LYS A 290 6.21 -12.15 -33.76
C LYS A 290 4.83 -12.72 -33.45
#